data_AF-A0A1Y3B1X7-F1
#
_entry.id   AF-A0A1Y3B1X7-F1
#
_cell.length_a   1.000
_cell.length_b   1.000
_cell.length_c   1.000
_cell.angle_alpha   90.00
_cell.angle_beta   90.00
_cell.angle_gamma   90.00
#
_symmetry.space_group_name_H-M   'P 1'
#
loop_
_entity.id
_entity.type
_entity.pdbx_description
1 polymer ?
#
loop_
_entity_poly.entity_id
_entity_poly.type
_entity_poly.pdbx_seq_one_letter_code
_entity_poly.pdbx_strand_id
1 'polypeptide(L)'
;SKRRQYFNKKVADSLRGQIFFHDESTDHYRFKYLYEFQLKLTYRLSEEHNTRGRRIIDPSETSRTFGIISPNRLPTICDFTIYNRSGEVTVMIVPILNIDFEITDEKRQQIENFHQYTFENVLPLGKSSIHFDRQNGSNGNYLIVPINSNGEQQKTIDWEFLELIWHHKNDPKSYDEEIFRHDDENKFIFDEQLYQDAVVIPKYRKDKLQAFYYVAEICYDLTPQSPFPDHDYQTFEKYYNRKYGKQITNLQQPLLDVDHTSARLNLLTPRFLNRRGLNLSSIKSSGHQSKRNPQQKQILVPELCFIHPFPASFWRKAVCLPCILYRLNLLLIAEELRFKIAKEAKIGVVELPEGEKWPRLDFGWSALVEQSRQQTIELEEKSNHLNHISSKDKQ
;
A
#
# COMPACT_ATOMS: atom_id res chain seq x y z
N SER A 1 20.43 -6.23 -26.34
CA SER A 1 19.37 -6.57 -25.37
C SER A 1 19.98 -7.41 -24.24
N LYS A 2 20.26 -6.84 -23.07
CA LYS A 2 20.73 -7.63 -21.92
C LYS A 2 19.52 -8.39 -21.37
N ARG A 3 19.38 -9.67 -21.70
CA ARG A 3 18.41 -10.58 -21.07
C ARG A 3 18.55 -10.45 -19.56
N ARG A 4 17.49 -10.08 -18.85
CA ARG A 4 17.45 -10.19 -17.39
C ARG A 4 17.65 -11.68 -17.07
N GLN A 5 18.78 -12.03 -16.47
CA GLN A 5 18.99 -13.38 -15.97
C GLN A 5 17.97 -13.63 -14.86
N TYR A 6 17.15 -14.68 -15.04
CA TYR A 6 16.30 -15.19 -13.99
C TYR A 6 17.19 -15.98 -13.03
N PHE A 7 17.41 -15.44 -11.83
CA PHE A 7 18.10 -16.15 -10.77
C PHE A 7 17.06 -16.90 -9.94
N ASN A 8 17.29 -18.20 -9.71
CA ASN A 8 16.56 -18.95 -8.70
C ASN A 8 16.93 -18.36 -7.33
N LYS A 9 16.07 -17.49 -6.80
CA LYS A 9 16.26 -16.94 -5.46
C LYS A 9 15.91 -18.03 -4.45
N LYS A 10 16.78 -18.22 -3.45
CA LYS A 10 16.46 -19.08 -2.31
C LYS A 10 15.19 -18.53 -1.64
N VAL A 11 14.32 -19.45 -1.24
CA VAL A 11 13.20 -19.18 -0.35
C VAL A 11 13.56 -19.77 1.00
N ALA A 12 13.24 -19.06 2.08
CA ALA A 12 13.44 -19.52 3.43
C ALA A 12 12.69 -20.84 3.69
N ASP A 13 13.31 -21.75 4.42
CA ASP A 13 12.78 -23.06 4.77
C ASP A 13 11.52 -22.93 5.65
N SER A 14 11.44 -21.86 6.45
CA SER A 14 10.24 -21.52 7.23
C SER A 14 9.01 -21.19 6.36
N LEU A 15 9.19 -20.81 5.10
CA LEU A 15 8.13 -20.51 4.13
C LEU A 15 7.86 -21.69 3.16
N ARG A 16 8.45 -22.86 3.41
CA ARG A 16 8.28 -24.07 2.59
C ARG A 16 7.48 -25.12 3.34
N GLY A 17 6.80 -25.98 2.59
CA GLY A 17 5.98 -27.05 3.16
C GLY A 17 4.49 -26.83 2.90
N GLN A 18 3.64 -27.57 3.60
CA GLN A 18 2.19 -27.52 3.44
C GLN A 18 1.57 -26.59 4.48
N ILE A 19 0.61 -25.76 4.04
CA ILE A 19 -0.08 -24.81 4.92
C ILE A 19 -1.27 -25.46 5.65
N PHE A 20 -2.12 -26.17 4.91
CA PHE A 20 -3.34 -26.76 5.44
C PHE A 20 -3.20 -28.27 5.59
N PHE A 21 -3.60 -28.78 6.75
CA PHE A 21 -3.70 -30.20 7.05
C PHE A 21 -5.18 -30.56 7.09
N HIS A 22 -5.61 -31.53 6.28
CA HIS A 22 -7.00 -32.02 6.29
C HIS A 22 -7.15 -33.03 7.44
N ASP A 23 -8.19 -32.82 8.24
CA ASP A 23 -8.60 -33.74 9.30
C ASP A 23 -9.77 -34.57 8.78
N GLU A 24 -9.49 -35.80 8.34
CA GLU A 24 -10.48 -36.73 7.79
C GLU A 24 -11.64 -37.03 8.76
N SER A 25 -11.46 -36.82 10.07
CA SER A 25 -12.49 -37.10 11.06
C SER A 25 -13.56 -36.00 11.15
N THR A 26 -13.19 -34.76 10.88
CA THR A 26 -14.07 -33.58 10.96
C THR A 26 -14.40 -32.99 9.59
N ASP A 27 -13.74 -33.48 8.54
CA ASP A 27 -13.75 -32.90 7.18
C ASP A 27 -13.36 -31.41 7.15
N HIS A 28 -12.53 -31.00 8.12
CA HIS A 28 -12.04 -29.63 8.24
C HIS A 28 -10.54 -29.55 7.93
N TYR A 29 -10.10 -28.35 7.60
CA TYR A 29 -8.68 -28.03 7.41
C TYR A 29 -8.15 -27.29 8.63
N ARG A 30 -6.91 -27.56 9.01
CA ARG A 30 -6.20 -26.85 10.07
C ARG A 30 -4.93 -26.19 9.56
N PHE A 31 -4.63 -25.01 10.09
CA PHE A 31 -3.31 -24.38 9.99
C PHE A 31 -2.84 -23.88 11.36
N LYS A 32 -1.52 -23.76 11.54
CA LYS A 32 -0.91 -23.55 12.87
C LYS A 32 -0.34 -22.16 13.09
N TYR A 33 0.14 -21.51 12.03
CA TYR A 33 0.92 -20.29 12.18
C TYR A 33 0.30 -19.12 11.42
N LEU A 34 -0.14 -18.13 12.19
CA LEU A 34 -0.68 -16.87 11.70
C LEU A 34 0.12 -15.72 12.27
N TYR A 35 0.50 -14.77 11.42
CA TYR A 35 1.20 -13.57 11.82
C TYR A 35 0.51 -12.35 11.23
N GLU A 36 0.49 -11.25 11.96
CA GLU A 36 0.07 -9.95 11.42
C GLU A 36 1.25 -9.07 11.04
N PHE A 37 1.04 -8.24 10.02
CA PHE A 37 1.91 -7.13 9.69
C PHE A 37 1.40 -5.87 10.40
N GLN A 38 2.12 -5.45 11.43
CA GLN A 38 1.90 -4.16 12.05
C GLN A 38 2.74 -3.11 11.32
N LEU A 39 2.08 -2.09 10.76
CA LEU A 39 2.72 -0.97 10.09
C LEU A 39 2.51 0.27 10.94
N LYS A 40 3.60 0.90 11.37
CA LYS A 40 3.56 2.14 12.17
C LYS A 40 4.40 3.23 11.51
N LEU A 41 3.83 4.40 11.28
CA LEU A 41 4.56 5.56 10.76
C LEU A 41 5.53 6.07 11.84
N THR A 42 6.82 5.93 11.61
CA THR A 42 7.86 6.38 12.56
C THR A 42 8.40 7.75 12.23
N TYR A 43 8.49 8.09 10.94
CA TYR A 43 8.92 9.42 10.51
C TYR A 43 7.96 9.94 9.43
N ARG A 44 7.28 11.05 9.73
CA ARG A 44 6.37 11.72 8.79
C ARG A 44 7.19 12.41 7.70
N LEU A 45 6.71 12.34 6.47
CA LEU A 45 7.31 13.08 5.36
C LEU A 45 7.21 14.59 5.64
N SER A 46 8.30 15.33 5.43
CA SER A 46 8.30 16.79 5.58
C SER A 46 7.46 17.47 4.50
N GLU A 47 6.94 18.67 4.80
CA GLU A 47 6.13 19.46 3.86
C GLU A 47 6.89 19.79 2.57
N GLU A 48 8.18 20.09 2.66
CA GLU A 48 9.07 20.30 1.50
C GLU A 48 9.09 19.11 0.53
N HIS A 49 8.95 17.90 1.06
CA HIS A 49 8.89 16.67 0.28
C HIS A 49 7.46 16.21 -0.03
N ASN A 50 6.46 16.79 0.63
CA ASN A 50 5.04 16.65 0.35
C ASN A 50 4.61 17.60 -0.78
N THR A 51 5.25 17.49 -1.95
CA THR A 51 4.98 18.40 -3.09
C THR A 51 3.54 18.40 -3.61
N ARG A 52 2.70 17.47 -3.13
CA ARG A 52 1.29 17.35 -3.47
C ARG A 52 0.35 17.82 -2.35
N GLY A 53 0.88 18.24 -1.20
CA GLY A 53 0.08 18.67 -0.05
C GLY A 53 -0.94 17.62 0.42
N ARG A 54 -0.64 16.32 0.25
CA ARG A 54 -1.60 15.26 0.59
C ARG A 54 -1.57 15.02 2.09
N ARG A 55 -2.73 14.69 2.67
CA ARG A 55 -2.85 14.27 4.06
C ARG A 55 -1.97 13.04 4.31
N ILE A 56 -1.11 13.14 5.31
CA ILE A 56 -0.29 12.04 5.80
C ILE A 56 -1.15 11.21 6.74
N ILE A 57 -1.31 9.93 6.42
CA ILE A 57 -2.10 8.97 7.20
C ILE A 57 -1.14 7.92 7.75
N ASP A 58 -1.21 7.67 9.07
CA ASP A 58 -0.50 6.58 9.70
C ASP A 58 -1.25 5.26 9.47
N PRO A 59 -0.62 4.23 8.87
CA PRO A 59 -1.24 2.93 8.69
C PRO A 59 -1.77 2.30 9.99
N SER A 60 -1.26 2.68 11.18
CA SER A 60 -1.76 2.14 12.45
C SER A 60 -3.09 2.75 12.91
N GLU A 61 -3.57 3.84 12.28
CA GLU A 61 -4.87 4.46 12.62
C GLU A 61 -6.06 3.59 12.21
N THR A 62 -5.88 2.66 11.26
CA THR A 62 -6.96 1.77 10.82
C THR A 62 -6.78 0.35 11.32
N SER A 63 -7.88 -0.26 11.80
CA SER A 63 -7.88 -1.56 12.47
C SER A 63 -7.49 -2.72 11.54
N ARG A 64 -7.97 -2.70 10.28
CA ARG A 64 -7.73 -3.76 9.30
C ARG A 64 -6.31 -3.70 8.74
N THR A 65 -5.56 -4.79 8.86
CA THR A 65 -4.21 -4.96 8.32
C THR A 65 -4.07 -6.27 7.56
N PHE A 66 -2.89 -6.54 7.00
CA PHE A 66 -2.59 -7.82 6.37
C PHE A 66 -1.89 -8.75 7.35
N GLY A 67 -2.13 -10.04 7.19
CA GLY A 67 -1.40 -11.11 7.84
C GLY A 67 -0.86 -12.12 6.84
N ILE A 68 -0.03 -13.02 7.36
CA ILE A 68 0.55 -14.13 6.62
C ILE A 68 0.29 -15.43 7.38
N ILE A 69 -0.28 -16.41 6.65
CA ILE A 69 -0.36 -17.80 7.09
C ILE A 69 0.91 -18.50 6.58
N SER A 70 1.68 -19.03 7.52
CA SER A 70 2.98 -19.67 7.25
C SER A 70 2.87 -21.18 7.47
N PRO A 71 3.57 -22.01 6.68
CA PRO A 71 3.58 -23.47 6.88
C PRO A 71 4.36 -23.86 8.14
N ASN A 72 5.42 -23.11 8.47
CA ASN A 72 6.22 -23.32 9.69
C ASN A 72 6.27 -22.06 10.55
N ARG A 73 6.68 -22.25 11.81
CA ARG A 73 6.95 -21.13 12.73
C ARG A 73 8.06 -20.25 12.15
N LEU A 74 7.77 -18.96 12.01
CA LEU A 74 8.77 -17.97 11.64
C LEU A 74 9.72 -17.73 12.83
N PRO A 75 11.05 -17.80 12.64
CA PRO A 75 12.01 -17.40 13.65
C PRO A 75 11.87 -15.90 13.95
N THR A 76 12.33 -15.49 15.13
CA THR A 76 12.37 -14.08 15.52
C THR A 76 13.31 -13.32 14.59
N ILE A 77 12.77 -12.38 13.83
CA ILE A 77 13.51 -11.48 12.95
C ILE A 77 13.42 -10.05 13.46
N CYS A 78 14.34 -9.20 13.03
CA CYS A 78 14.28 -7.78 13.34
C CYS A 78 13.13 -7.07 12.61
N ASP A 79 12.61 -6.04 13.25
CA ASP A 79 11.73 -5.07 12.61
C ASP A 79 12.52 -4.31 11.53
N PHE A 80 11.84 -3.87 10.48
CA PHE A 80 12.51 -3.18 9.36
C PHE A 80 11.71 -2.00 8.83
N THR A 81 12.42 -1.09 8.15
CA THR A 81 11.83 0.15 7.62
C THR A 81 11.43 -0.01 6.15
N ILE A 82 10.27 0.55 5.79
CA ILE A 82 9.86 0.81 4.41
C ILE A 82 9.50 2.29 4.25
N TYR A 83 9.57 2.79 3.03
CA TYR A 83 9.33 4.19 2.69
C TYR A 83 8.16 4.29 1.73
N ASN A 84 6.99 4.64 2.25
CA ASN A 84 5.78 4.81 1.46
C ASN A 84 5.55 6.29 1.10
N ARG A 85 4.32 6.68 0.76
CA ARG A 85 4.00 8.08 0.46
C ARG A 85 3.89 8.96 1.71
N SER A 86 3.52 8.38 2.85
CA SER A 86 3.38 9.05 4.15
C SER A 86 4.71 9.32 4.84
N GLY A 87 5.74 8.52 4.54
CA GLY A 87 7.08 8.68 5.12
C GLY A 87 7.76 7.34 5.39
N GLU A 88 8.52 7.27 6.47
CA GLU A 88 9.14 6.04 6.98
C GLU A 88 8.15 5.28 7.86
N VAL A 89 7.92 4.02 7.49
CA VAL A 89 7.03 3.11 8.20
C VAL A 89 7.85 1.93 8.70
N THR A 90 7.71 1.62 9.98
CA THR A 90 8.24 0.39 10.57
C THR A 90 7.27 -0.74 10.34
N VAL A 91 7.78 -1.86 9.86
CA VAL A 91 7.06 -3.11 9.71
C VAL A 91 7.51 -4.05 10.81
N MET A 92 6.55 -4.50 11.61
CA MET A 92 6.73 -5.51 12.65
C MET A 92 5.86 -6.72 12.28
N ILE A 93 6.40 -7.91 12.47
CA ILE A 93 5.71 -9.17 12.17
C ILE A 93 5.44 -9.86 13.49
N VAL A 94 4.17 -9.92 13.88
CA VAL A 94 3.76 -10.34 15.22
C VAL A 94 2.92 -11.61 15.12
N PRO A 95 3.25 -12.69 15.85
CA PRO A 95 2.43 -13.90 15.86
C PRO A 95 1.06 -13.61 16.47
N ILE A 96 0.01 -14.11 15.82
CA ILE A 96 -1.32 -14.20 16.41
C ILE A 96 -1.41 -15.55 17.11
N LEU A 97 -1.42 -15.53 18.43
CA LEU A 97 -1.44 -16.74 19.25
C LEU A 97 -2.87 -17.29 19.30
N ASN A 98 -3.13 -18.30 18.47
CA ASN A 98 -4.27 -19.19 18.61
C ASN A 98 -3.78 -20.61 18.31
N ILE A 99 -4.12 -21.58 19.16
CA ILE A 99 -3.39 -22.87 19.20
C ILE A 99 -3.71 -23.73 17.98
N ASP A 100 -4.95 -23.68 17.47
CA ASP A 100 -5.33 -24.36 16.24
C ASP A 100 -6.40 -23.54 15.49
N PHE A 101 -6.14 -23.25 14.22
CA PHE A 101 -7.12 -22.59 13.35
C PHE A 101 -7.82 -23.64 12.48
N GLU A 102 -8.99 -24.06 12.92
CA GLU A 102 -9.85 -24.98 12.17
C GLU A 102 -10.78 -24.21 11.23
N ILE A 103 -10.80 -24.59 9.97
CA ILE A 103 -11.56 -23.93 8.90
C ILE A 103 -12.22 -24.95 7.97
N THR A 104 -13.37 -24.59 7.40
CA THR A 104 -14.05 -25.37 6.37
C THR A 104 -13.32 -25.27 5.02
N ASP A 105 -13.63 -26.16 4.07
CA ASP A 105 -13.09 -26.07 2.70
C ASP A 105 -13.47 -24.75 2.02
N GLU A 106 -14.68 -24.24 2.27
CA GLU A 106 -15.11 -22.94 1.73
C GLU A 106 -14.22 -21.79 2.22
N LYS A 107 -13.94 -21.73 3.53
CA LYS A 107 -13.04 -20.74 4.12
C LYS A 107 -11.61 -20.88 3.60
N ARG A 108 -11.15 -22.11 3.36
CA ARG A 108 -9.85 -22.38 2.72
C ARG A 108 -9.79 -21.76 1.33
N GLN A 109 -10.82 -21.97 0.51
CA GLN A 109 -10.92 -21.39 -0.83
C GLN A 109 -10.99 -19.86 -0.79
N GLN A 110 -11.73 -19.27 0.16
CA GLN A 110 -11.79 -17.82 0.36
C GLN A 110 -10.42 -17.20 0.61
N ILE A 111 -9.60 -17.82 1.45
CA ILE A 111 -8.22 -17.37 1.72
C ILE A 111 -7.38 -17.39 0.44
N GLU A 112 -7.40 -18.50 -0.30
CA GLU A 112 -6.62 -18.66 -1.54
C GLU A 112 -7.05 -17.64 -2.59
N ASN A 113 -8.36 -17.43 -2.71
CA ASN A 113 -8.92 -16.44 -3.60
C ASN A 113 -8.49 -15.02 -3.22
N PHE A 114 -8.56 -14.66 -1.95
CA PHE A 114 -8.17 -13.33 -1.50
C PHE A 114 -6.68 -13.06 -1.77
N HIS A 115 -5.81 -14.05 -1.53
CA HIS A 115 -4.40 -13.94 -1.88
C HIS A 115 -4.25 -13.66 -3.37
N GLN A 116 -4.86 -14.49 -4.23
CA GLN A 116 -4.80 -14.31 -5.69
C GLN A 116 -5.32 -12.93 -6.11
N TYR A 117 -6.51 -12.55 -5.65
CA TYR A 117 -7.15 -11.27 -5.95
C TYR A 117 -6.26 -10.07 -5.55
N THR A 118 -5.63 -10.14 -4.38
CA THR A 118 -4.73 -9.08 -3.90
C THR A 118 -3.52 -8.90 -4.83
N PHE A 119 -2.93 -9.98 -5.34
CA PHE A 119 -1.73 -9.90 -6.19
C PHE A 119 -2.02 -9.73 -7.69
N GLU A 120 -3.21 -10.11 -8.18
CA GLU A 120 -3.56 -10.03 -9.60
C GLU A 120 -4.42 -8.80 -9.94
N ASN A 121 -5.43 -8.49 -9.10
CA ASN A 121 -6.42 -7.44 -9.37
C ASN A 121 -6.03 -6.11 -8.70
N VAL A 122 -5.58 -6.17 -7.44
CA VAL A 122 -5.25 -4.96 -6.66
C VAL A 122 -3.83 -4.49 -6.97
N LEU A 123 -2.86 -5.39 -6.86
CA LEU A 123 -1.50 -5.14 -7.31
C LEU A 123 -1.43 -5.52 -8.79
N PRO A 124 -1.09 -4.61 -9.72
CA PRO A 124 -1.06 -4.94 -11.15
C PRO A 124 0.16 -5.80 -11.53
N LEU A 125 0.48 -6.84 -10.74
CA LEU A 125 1.58 -7.77 -10.96
C LEU A 125 1.24 -8.86 -11.98
N GLY A 126 -0.04 -9.12 -12.25
CA GLY A 126 -0.46 -10.07 -13.30
C GLY A 126 0.10 -9.72 -14.69
N LYS A 127 0.44 -8.45 -14.94
CA LYS A 127 1.09 -7.99 -16.19
C LYS A 127 2.58 -8.35 -16.28
N SER A 128 3.17 -8.92 -15.23
CA SER A 128 4.59 -9.27 -15.14
C SER A 128 4.88 -10.77 -15.26
N SER A 129 3.94 -11.55 -15.81
CA SER A 129 4.02 -13.03 -15.92
C SER A 129 4.13 -13.75 -14.57
N ILE A 130 3.66 -13.10 -13.50
CA ILE A 130 3.58 -13.66 -12.15
C ILE A 130 2.14 -14.14 -11.99
N HIS A 131 1.95 -15.45 -11.94
CA HIS A 131 0.67 -16.10 -11.67
C HIS A 131 0.72 -16.76 -10.31
N PHE A 132 -0.41 -16.78 -9.61
CA PHE A 132 -0.53 -17.58 -8.39
C PHE A 132 -0.55 -19.07 -8.77
N ASP A 133 0.47 -19.80 -8.31
CA ASP A 133 0.52 -21.26 -8.41
C ASP A 133 0.90 -21.82 -7.04
N ARG A 134 -0.03 -22.57 -6.45
CA ARG A 134 0.14 -23.18 -5.15
C ARG A 134 1.02 -24.43 -5.18
N GLN A 135 0.96 -25.19 -6.26
CA GLN A 135 1.58 -26.51 -6.33
C GLN A 135 2.99 -26.44 -6.92
N ASN A 136 3.19 -25.59 -7.94
CA ASN A 136 4.49 -25.46 -8.61
C ASN A 136 5.15 -24.09 -8.39
N GLY A 137 4.62 -23.28 -7.46
CA GLY A 137 5.17 -21.97 -7.11
C GLY A 137 6.59 -22.05 -6.54
N SER A 138 7.52 -21.31 -7.14
CA SER A 138 8.93 -21.28 -6.73
C SER A 138 9.24 -20.32 -5.57
N ASN A 139 8.27 -19.50 -5.13
CA ASN A 139 8.47 -18.37 -4.22
C ASN A 139 8.03 -18.62 -2.75
N GLY A 140 7.82 -19.90 -2.37
CA GLY A 140 7.34 -20.28 -1.04
C GLY A 140 5.84 -20.55 -1.01
N ASN A 141 5.40 -21.33 -0.03
CA ASN A 141 4.01 -21.69 0.18
C ASN A 141 3.50 -20.93 1.40
N TYR A 142 3.05 -19.69 1.22
CA TYR A 142 2.39 -18.89 2.24
C TYR A 142 1.15 -18.21 1.65
N LEU A 143 0.20 -17.86 2.50
CA LEU A 143 -1.03 -17.16 2.10
C LEU A 143 -1.15 -15.83 2.82
N ILE A 144 -1.74 -14.85 2.14
CA ILE A 144 -1.95 -13.51 2.70
C ILE A 144 -3.42 -13.37 2.97
N VAL A 145 -3.75 -12.84 4.15
CA VAL A 145 -5.13 -12.71 4.64
C VAL A 145 -5.36 -11.31 5.22
N PRO A 146 -6.59 -10.80 5.21
CA PRO A 146 -6.93 -9.63 5.98
C PRO A 146 -7.06 -10.01 7.45
N ILE A 147 -6.50 -9.19 8.33
CA ILE A 147 -6.60 -9.30 9.78
C ILE A 147 -7.34 -8.07 10.28
N ASN A 148 -8.29 -8.26 11.17
CA ASN A 148 -8.98 -7.16 11.83
C ASN A 148 -9.19 -7.48 13.31
N SER A 149 -9.50 -6.44 14.09
CA SER A 149 -9.85 -6.62 15.50
C SER A 149 -11.33 -6.96 15.59
N ASN A 150 -11.66 -8.09 16.21
CA ASN A 150 -13.03 -8.34 16.63
C ASN A 150 -13.36 -7.35 17.76
N GLY A 151 -14.64 -7.03 18.00
CA GLY A 151 -15.07 -6.04 19.00
C GLY A 151 -14.49 -6.25 20.42
N GLU A 152 -13.91 -7.42 20.70
CA GLU A 152 -13.21 -7.80 21.93
C GLU A 152 -11.67 -7.59 21.89
N GLN A 153 -11.15 -6.78 20.97
CA GLN A 153 -9.71 -6.48 20.74
C GLN A 153 -8.84 -7.67 20.31
N GLN A 154 -9.36 -8.89 20.26
CA GLN A 154 -8.64 -10.03 19.70
C GLN A 154 -8.53 -9.88 18.18
N LYS A 155 -7.31 -10.02 17.66
CA LYS A 155 -7.06 -9.98 16.22
C LYS A 155 -7.21 -11.36 15.61
N THR A 156 -7.98 -11.44 14.53
CA THR A 156 -8.17 -12.68 13.77
C THR A 156 -8.36 -12.36 12.29
N ILE A 157 -8.53 -13.39 11.48
CA ILE A 157 -8.85 -13.26 10.06
C ILE A 157 -10.20 -12.55 9.92
N ASP A 158 -10.23 -11.51 9.08
CA ASP A 158 -11.44 -10.77 8.76
C ASP A 158 -12.29 -11.56 7.75
N TRP A 159 -13.08 -12.50 8.27
CA TRP A 159 -13.93 -13.39 7.46
C TRP A 159 -15.02 -12.62 6.71
N GLU A 160 -15.63 -11.61 7.34
CA GLU A 160 -16.65 -10.76 6.70
C GLU A 160 -16.06 -10.06 5.46
N PHE A 161 -14.84 -9.55 5.57
CA PHE A 161 -14.16 -8.94 4.42
C PHE A 161 -13.73 -9.97 3.37
N LEU A 162 -13.33 -11.19 3.77
CA LEU A 162 -13.04 -12.27 2.83
C LEU A 162 -14.28 -12.66 2.02
N GLU A 163 -15.43 -12.79 2.67
CA GLU A 163 -16.71 -13.10 2.04
C GLU A 163 -17.12 -12.00 1.05
N LEU A 164 -17.01 -10.74 1.44
CA LEU A 164 -17.27 -9.60 0.56
C LEU A 164 -16.42 -9.67 -0.72
N ILE A 165 -15.11 -9.92 -0.60
CA ILE A 165 -14.23 -10.04 -1.77
C ILE A 165 -14.53 -11.31 -2.58
N TRP A 166 -14.93 -12.39 -1.93
CA TRP A 166 -15.34 -13.63 -2.59
C TRP A 166 -16.55 -13.42 -3.50
N HIS A 167 -17.59 -12.72 -3.00
CA HIS A 167 -18.80 -12.42 -3.77
C HIS A 167 -18.53 -11.48 -4.97
N HIS A 168 -17.65 -10.49 -4.81
CA HIS A 168 -17.37 -9.49 -5.85
C HIS A 168 -16.13 -9.80 -6.72
N LYS A 169 -15.56 -11.01 -6.61
CA LYS A 169 -14.31 -11.42 -7.27
C LYS A 169 -14.29 -11.17 -8.78
N ASN A 170 -15.39 -11.51 -9.47
CA ASN A 170 -15.43 -11.57 -10.93
C ASN A 170 -15.84 -10.25 -11.58
N ASP A 171 -16.45 -9.35 -10.84
CA ASP A 171 -16.81 -8.03 -11.33
C ASP A 171 -16.81 -7.00 -10.20
N PRO A 172 -15.76 -6.15 -10.11
CA PRO A 172 -15.76 -5.01 -9.19
C PRO A 172 -16.97 -4.08 -9.37
N LYS A 173 -17.66 -4.14 -10.52
CA LYS A 173 -18.88 -3.36 -10.79
C LYS A 173 -20.09 -3.87 -10.00
N SER A 174 -20.12 -5.15 -9.62
CA SER A 174 -21.23 -5.71 -8.83
C SER A 174 -21.32 -5.09 -7.42
N TYR A 175 -20.17 -4.80 -6.81
CA TYR A 175 -20.10 -4.09 -5.53
C TYR A 175 -20.65 -2.66 -5.62
N ASP A 176 -20.39 -2.01 -6.76
CA ASP A 176 -20.84 -0.65 -7.02
C ASP A 176 -22.36 -0.55 -7.18
N GLU A 177 -22.96 -1.52 -7.87
CA GLU A 177 -24.41 -1.60 -8.10
C GLU A 177 -25.20 -1.86 -6.82
N GLU A 178 -24.62 -2.57 -5.85
CA GLU A 178 -25.28 -2.84 -4.55
C GLU A 178 -25.28 -1.63 -3.62
N ILE A 179 -24.31 -0.73 -3.75
CA ILE A 179 -24.09 0.36 -2.79
C ILE A 179 -24.66 1.67 -3.31
N PHE A 180 -24.67 1.89 -4.62
CA PHE A 180 -25.23 3.11 -5.17
C PHE A 180 -26.73 3.20 -4.98
N ARG A 181 -27.14 4.33 -4.40
CA ARG A 181 -28.55 4.67 -4.21
C ARG A 181 -28.94 5.66 -5.29
N HIS A 182 -30.14 5.45 -5.81
CA HIS A 182 -30.80 6.37 -6.70
C HIS A 182 -32.03 6.95 -6.00
N ASP A 183 -32.37 8.21 -6.31
CA ASP A 183 -33.62 8.80 -5.86
C ASP A 183 -34.81 8.27 -6.68
N ASP A 184 -36.02 8.73 -6.35
CA ASP A 184 -37.26 8.34 -7.04
C ASP A 184 -37.26 8.69 -8.54
N GLU A 185 -36.40 9.62 -8.97
CA GLU A 185 -36.19 10.01 -10.37
C GLU A 185 -34.98 9.31 -11.01
N ASN A 186 -34.44 8.28 -10.36
CA ASN A 186 -33.28 7.51 -10.77
C ASN A 186 -31.96 8.31 -10.82
N LYS A 187 -31.88 9.46 -10.13
CA LYS A 187 -30.67 10.29 -10.04
C LYS A 187 -29.74 9.74 -8.96
N PHE A 188 -28.46 9.86 -9.22
CA PHE A 188 -27.40 9.48 -8.30
C PHE A 188 -27.48 10.21 -6.94
N ILE A 189 -27.49 9.47 -5.84
CA ILE A 189 -27.38 10.03 -4.48
C ILE A 189 -25.93 9.94 -4.02
N PHE A 190 -25.31 11.09 -3.73
CA PHE A 190 -23.97 11.14 -3.18
C PHE A 190 -23.98 10.85 -1.67
N ASP A 191 -23.28 9.80 -1.25
CA ASP A 191 -23.02 9.51 0.16
C ASP A 191 -21.55 9.72 0.47
N GLU A 192 -21.27 10.74 1.30
CA GLU A 192 -19.92 11.11 1.69
C GLU A 192 -19.14 9.96 2.35
N GLN A 193 -19.79 9.17 3.20
CA GLN A 193 -19.13 8.14 4.00
C GLN A 193 -18.50 7.06 3.12
N LEU A 194 -19.12 6.77 1.98
CA LEU A 194 -18.61 5.81 1.01
C LEU A 194 -17.31 6.28 0.36
N TYR A 195 -17.12 7.60 0.20
CA TYR A 195 -15.97 8.16 -0.53
C TYR A 195 -14.80 8.59 0.35
N GLN A 196 -14.98 8.77 1.66
CA GLN A 196 -13.94 9.25 2.57
C GLN A 196 -12.68 8.35 2.60
N ASP A 197 -12.85 7.02 2.57
CA ASP A 197 -11.75 6.05 2.50
C ASP A 197 -11.88 5.15 1.26
N ALA A 198 -12.29 5.70 0.12
CA ALA A 198 -12.51 4.93 -1.11
C ALA A 198 -11.31 4.88 -2.04
N VAL A 199 -11.21 3.76 -2.76
CA VAL A 199 -10.49 3.66 -4.02
C VAL A 199 -11.51 3.67 -5.15
N VAL A 200 -11.35 4.60 -6.09
CA VAL A 200 -12.29 4.80 -7.20
C VAL A 200 -11.68 4.47 -8.56
N ILE A 201 -12.55 4.06 -9.48
CA ILE A 201 -12.19 3.61 -10.82
C ILE A 201 -13.11 4.25 -11.87
N PRO A 202 -12.59 5.01 -12.84
CA PRO A 202 -13.44 5.67 -13.83
C PRO A 202 -14.27 4.69 -14.71
N LYS A 203 -15.61 4.84 -14.76
CA LYS A 203 -16.53 3.98 -15.52
C LYS A 203 -16.37 4.11 -17.05
N TYR A 204 -15.83 5.23 -17.51
CA TYR A 204 -15.84 5.65 -18.93
C TYR A 204 -14.57 5.33 -19.71
N ARG A 205 -13.51 4.82 -19.06
CA ARG A 205 -12.24 4.52 -19.73
C ARG A 205 -12.24 3.06 -20.20
N LYS A 206 -12.27 2.85 -21.53
CA LYS A 206 -12.32 1.51 -22.15
C LYS A 206 -10.95 0.82 -22.32
N ASP A 207 -9.83 1.52 -22.07
CA ASP A 207 -8.49 1.02 -22.40
C ASP A 207 -7.76 0.26 -21.28
N LYS A 208 -6.96 -0.73 -21.71
CA LYS A 208 -6.31 -1.89 -21.05
C LYS A 208 -5.49 -1.65 -19.77
N LEU A 209 -5.47 -0.44 -19.21
CA LEU A 209 -4.80 -0.10 -17.95
C LEU A 209 -5.79 0.66 -17.08
N GLN A 210 -6.79 -0.07 -16.54
CA GLN A 210 -7.67 0.45 -15.49
C GLN A 210 -6.79 0.98 -14.35
N ALA A 211 -6.83 2.30 -14.17
CA ALA A 211 -6.03 2.99 -13.17
C ALA A 211 -6.90 3.18 -11.92
N PHE A 212 -6.39 2.72 -10.79
CA PHE A 212 -7.01 2.94 -9.49
C PHE A 212 -6.60 4.28 -8.92
N TYR A 213 -7.52 4.93 -8.21
CA TYR A 213 -7.33 6.24 -7.64
C TYR A 213 -7.79 6.28 -6.19
N TYR A 214 -6.99 6.86 -5.29
CA TYR A 214 -7.44 7.22 -3.95
C TYR A 214 -8.30 8.48 -4.04
N VAL A 215 -9.44 8.48 -3.36
CA VAL A 215 -10.10 9.74 -3.02
C VAL A 215 -9.23 10.43 -1.98
N ALA A 216 -8.73 11.61 -2.32
CA ALA A 216 -7.86 12.38 -1.43
C ALA A 216 -8.66 13.43 -0.66
N GLU A 217 -9.62 14.07 -1.33
CA GLU A 217 -10.48 15.11 -0.77
C GLU A 217 -11.80 15.15 -1.56
N ILE A 218 -12.89 15.51 -0.87
CA ILE A 218 -14.20 15.77 -1.47
C ILE A 218 -14.32 17.28 -1.63
N CYS A 219 -14.44 17.75 -2.86
CA CYS A 219 -14.49 19.18 -3.21
C CYS A 219 -15.95 19.64 -3.25
N TYR A 220 -16.46 20.17 -2.15
CA TYR A 220 -17.83 20.72 -2.05
C TYR A 220 -18.01 22.06 -2.78
N ASP A 221 -16.90 22.74 -3.04
CA ASP A 221 -16.83 23.99 -3.81
C ASP A 221 -17.01 23.76 -5.31
N LEU A 222 -16.88 22.51 -5.77
CA LEU A 222 -16.97 22.14 -7.18
C LEU A 222 -18.15 21.21 -7.43
N THR A 223 -18.83 21.45 -8.54
CA THR A 223 -19.94 20.64 -9.06
C THR A 223 -19.69 20.28 -10.53
N PRO A 224 -20.44 19.32 -11.11
CA PRO A 224 -20.40 19.05 -12.55
C PRO A 224 -20.57 20.28 -13.46
N GLN A 225 -21.21 21.36 -12.97
CA GLN A 225 -21.38 22.63 -13.69
C GLN A 225 -20.21 23.61 -13.53
N SER A 226 -19.23 23.30 -12.68
CA SER A 226 -18.04 24.13 -12.48
C SER A 226 -17.13 24.13 -13.71
N PRO A 227 -16.29 25.18 -13.88
CA PRO A 227 -15.43 25.31 -15.06
C PRO A 227 -14.39 24.19 -15.15
N PHE A 228 -14.18 23.67 -16.35
CA PHE A 228 -13.19 22.63 -16.59
C PHE A 228 -11.78 23.24 -16.73
N PRO A 229 -10.70 22.58 -16.25
CA PRO A 229 -9.35 23.15 -16.30
C PRO A 229 -8.79 23.40 -17.72
N ASP A 230 -9.26 22.66 -18.73
CA ASP A 230 -8.88 22.90 -20.14
C ASP A 230 -9.84 23.92 -20.79
N HIS A 231 -9.27 24.88 -21.53
CA HIS A 231 -10.02 25.92 -22.24
C HIS A 231 -10.98 25.40 -23.33
N ASP A 232 -10.78 24.17 -23.80
CA ASP A 232 -11.62 23.54 -24.83
C ASP A 232 -13.03 23.19 -24.32
N TYR A 233 -13.22 23.12 -23.01
CA TYR A 233 -14.46 22.69 -22.38
C TYR A 233 -14.92 23.69 -21.32
N GLN A 234 -16.19 24.11 -21.39
CA GLN A 234 -16.72 25.08 -20.43
C GLN A 234 -16.94 24.48 -19.03
N THR A 235 -17.43 23.24 -18.92
CA THR A 235 -17.77 22.61 -17.64
C THR A 235 -17.39 21.12 -17.63
N PHE A 236 -17.30 20.51 -16.44
CA PHE A 236 -17.06 19.07 -16.29
C PHE A 236 -18.14 18.25 -17.00
N GLU A 237 -19.42 18.61 -16.84
CA GLU A 237 -20.55 17.96 -17.53
C GLU A 237 -20.35 17.98 -19.06
N LYS A 238 -20.05 19.14 -19.65
CA LYS A 238 -19.85 19.26 -21.10
C LYS A 238 -18.65 18.46 -21.58
N TYR A 239 -17.57 18.39 -20.78
CA TYR A 239 -16.41 17.56 -21.08
C TYR A 239 -16.79 16.07 -21.15
N TYR A 240 -17.45 15.55 -20.11
CA TYR A 240 -17.83 14.13 -20.06
C TYR A 240 -18.85 13.75 -21.12
N ASN A 241 -19.80 14.64 -21.41
CA ASN A 241 -20.78 14.42 -22.47
C ASN A 241 -20.11 14.44 -23.86
N ARG A 242 -19.33 15.47 -24.20
CA ARG A 242 -18.70 15.58 -25.53
C ARG A 242 -17.64 14.52 -25.79
N LYS A 243 -16.80 14.20 -24.80
CA LYS A 243 -15.64 13.30 -25.01
C LYS A 243 -15.99 11.82 -24.83
N TYR A 244 -16.89 11.51 -23.91
CA TYR A 244 -17.21 10.12 -23.54
C TYR A 244 -18.68 9.74 -23.75
N GLY A 245 -19.54 10.68 -24.17
CA GLY A 245 -20.98 10.44 -24.34
C GLY A 245 -21.68 10.11 -23.02
N LYS A 246 -21.16 10.58 -21.88
CA LYS A 246 -21.72 10.30 -20.56
C LYS A 246 -22.52 11.50 -20.06
N GLN A 247 -23.80 11.26 -19.79
CA GLN A 247 -24.68 12.22 -19.12
C GLN A 247 -24.57 12.03 -17.61
N ILE A 248 -24.53 13.15 -16.88
CA ILE A 248 -24.46 13.18 -15.42
C ILE A 248 -25.87 13.48 -14.92
N THR A 249 -26.41 12.61 -14.05
CA THR A 249 -27.78 12.74 -13.55
C THR A 249 -27.89 13.73 -12.40
N ASN A 250 -26.91 13.72 -11.48
CA ASN A 250 -26.87 14.64 -10.36
C ASN A 250 -25.87 15.77 -10.58
N LEU A 251 -26.36 16.95 -10.97
CA LEU A 251 -25.51 18.12 -11.24
C LEU A 251 -25.08 18.89 -9.99
N GLN A 252 -25.62 18.55 -8.82
CA GLN A 252 -25.29 19.19 -7.53
C GLN A 252 -24.32 18.36 -6.68
N GLN A 253 -23.95 17.15 -7.14
CA GLN A 253 -22.97 16.32 -6.43
C GLN A 253 -21.62 17.04 -6.33
N PRO A 254 -20.90 16.90 -5.21
CA PRO A 254 -19.53 17.39 -5.12
C PRO A 254 -18.60 16.61 -6.06
N LEU A 255 -17.44 17.17 -6.37
CA LEU A 255 -16.41 16.47 -7.15
C LEU A 255 -15.34 15.84 -6.24
N LEU A 256 -14.57 14.90 -6.77
CA LEU A 256 -13.51 14.20 -6.05
C LEU A 256 -12.14 14.65 -6.55
N ASP A 257 -11.29 15.19 -5.66
CA ASP A 257 -9.86 15.28 -5.93
C ASP A 257 -9.23 13.91 -5.69
N VAL A 258 -8.64 13.35 -6.73
CA VAL A 258 -8.11 12.00 -6.70
C VAL A 258 -6.60 11.95 -6.87
N ASP A 259 -5.97 10.97 -6.22
CA ASP A 259 -4.56 10.64 -6.39
C ASP A 259 -4.38 9.24 -6.99
N HIS A 260 -3.45 9.10 -7.93
CA HIS A 260 -3.12 7.79 -8.50
C HIS A 260 -2.61 6.82 -7.44
N THR A 261 -3.00 5.54 -7.49
CA THR A 261 -2.33 4.51 -6.68
C THR A 261 -0.86 4.33 -7.09
N SER A 262 -0.02 3.86 -6.16
CA SER A 262 1.41 3.68 -6.43
C SER A 262 1.67 2.38 -7.18
N ALA A 263 2.34 2.45 -8.32
CA ALA A 263 2.86 1.27 -9.04
C ALA A 263 4.32 0.91 -8.63
N ARG A 264 4.92 1.67 -7.71
CA ARG A 264 6.31 1.45 -7.29
C ARG A 264 6.39 0.26 -6.34
N LEU A 265 7.08 -0.81 -6.76
CA LEU A 265 7.25 -2.04 -5.98
C LEU A 265 8.35 -1.98 -4.92
N ASN A 266 9.44 -1.25 -5.18
CA ASN A 266 10.55 -1.16 -4.24
C ASN A 266 10.35 0.02 -3.27
N LEU A 267 9.97 -0.28 -2.03
CA LEU A 267 9.81 0.70 -0.96
C LEU A 267 10.93 0.61 0.09
N LEU A 268 12.07 -0.03 -0.20
CA LEU A 268 13.20 -0.13 0.73
C LEU A 268 14.08 1.12 0.78
N THR A 269 13.88 2.05 -0.17
CA THR A 269 14.64 3.31 -0.24
C THR A 269 13.71 4.52 -0.31
N PRO A 270 14.01 5.62 0.39
CA PRO A 270 13.20 6.83 0.34
C PRO A 270 13.04 7.38 -1.08
N ARG A 271 11.90 8.04 -1.35
CA ARG A 271 11.63 8.65 -2.68
C ARG A 271 12.48 9.88 -2.95
N PHE A 272 12.85 10.61 -1.90
CA PHE A 272 13.64 11.83 -2.01
C PHE A 272 15.15 11.55 -2.03
N LEU A 273 15.61 10.30 -1.82
CA LEU A 273 17.04 9.96 -1.91
C LEU A 273 17.37 9.17 -3.18
N ASN A 274 18.49 9.52 -3.81
CA ASN A 274 19.11 8.72 -4.85
C ASN A 274 19.72 7.43 -4.27
N ARG A 275 20.12 6.47 -5.12
CA ARG A 275 20.85 5.25 -4.69
C ARG A 275 22.15 5.52 -3.91
N ARG A 276 22.66 6.75 -3.98
CA ARG A 276 23.84 7.23 -3.25
C ARG A 276 23.50 8.01 -1.96
N GLY A 277 22.22 8.08 -1.57
CA GLY A 277 21.78 8.81 -0.38
C GLY A 277 21.68 10.33 -0.54
N LEU A 278 21.80 10.87 -1.76
CA LEU A 278 21.70 12.31 -2.03
C LEU A 278 20.24 12.72 -2.29
N ASN A 279 19.82 13.86 -1.74
CA ASN A 279 18.49 14.42 -1.98
C ASN A 279 18.25 14.70 -3.47
N LEU A 280 17.10 14.25 -4.00
CA LEU A 280 16.67 14.52 -5.37
C LEU A 280 16.20 15.95 -5.56
N SER A 281 15.76 16.64 -4.49
CA SER A 281 15.35 18.05 -4.54
C SER A 281 16.52 18.98 -4.89
N SER A 282 17.73 18.70 -4.40
CA SER A 282 18.92 19.53 -4.69
C SER A 282 19.44 19.37 -6.13
N ILE A 283 19.03 18.33 -6.85
CA ILE A 283 19.47 18.04 -8.24
C ILE A 283 18.49 18.62 -9.28
N LYS A 284 17.30 19.10 -8.86
CA LYS A 284 16.27 19.63 -9.78
C LYS A 284 16.56 21.05 -10.32
N SER A 285 17.79 21.55 -10.19
CA SER A 285 18.22 22.82 -10.79
C SER A 285 18.57 22.72 -12.30
N SER A 286 18.50 21.55 -12.94
CA SER A 286 18.82 21.42 -14.38
C SER A 286 17.79 20.58 -15.18
N GLY A 287 16.92 21.27 -15.92
CA GLY A 287 16.55 20.90 -17.30
C GLY A 287 15.50 19.81 -17.56
N HIS A 288 15.02 19.05 -16.57
CA HIS A 288 13.98 18.03 -16.80
C HIS A 288 12.80 18.18 -15.84
N GLN A 289 11.99 19.21 -16.08
CA GLN A 289 10.63 19.23 -15.56
C GLN A 289 9.85 18.09 -16.23
N SER A 290 9.36 17.14 -15.44
CA SER A 290 8.38 16.17 -15.96
C SER A 290 7.20 16.95 -16.53
N LYS A 291 6.73 16.62 -17.74
CA LYS A 291 5.56 17.21 -18.43
C LYS A 291 4.23 17.21 -17.64
N ARG A 292 4.22 16.73 -16.39
CA ARG A 292 3.07 16.73 -15.48
C ARG A 292 3.39 17.64 -14.31
N ASN A 293 2.67 18.75 -14.21
CA ASN A 293 2.70 19.60 -13.02
C ASN A 293 2.23 18.76 -11.82
N PRO A 294 3.07 18.56 -10.80
CA PRO A 294 2.70 17.79 -9.61
C PRO A 294 1.47 18.36 -8.87
N GLN A 295 1.20 19.64 -9.09
CA GLN A 295 0.09 20.42 -8.51
C GLN A 295 -1.23 20.31 -9.29
N GLN A 296 -1.23 19.74 -10.51
CA GLN A 296 -2.48 19.63 -11.27
C GLN A 296 -3.34 18.52 -10.63
N LYS A 297 -4.29 18.94 -9.80
CA LYS A 297 -5.31 18.08 -9.17
C LYS A 297 -6.09 17.37 -10.29
N GLN A 298 -6.21 16.06 -10.19
CA GLN A 298 -7.09 15.32 -11.08
C GLN A 298 -8.45 15.25 -10.40
N ILE A 299 -9.43 15.92 -10.97
CA ILE A 299 -10.79 15.99 -10.42
C ILE A 299 -11.68 15.01 -11.20
N LEU A 300 -12.47 14.20 -10.49
CA LEU A 300 -13.40 13.22 -11.06
C LEU A 300 -14.81 13.44 -10.52
N VAL A 301 -15.81 13.02 -11.30
CA VAL A 301 -17.22 13.02 -10.90
C VAL A 301 -17.54 11.68 -10.19
N PRO A 302 -18.06 11.70 -8.95
CA PRO A 302 -18.38 10.49 -8.19
C PRO A 302 -19.27 9.49 -8.96
N GLU A 303 -20.36 9.96 -9.56
CA GLU A 303 -21.30 9.15 -10.35
C GLU A 303 -20.63 8.38 -11.50
N LEU A 304 -19.58 8.95 -12.08
CA LEU A 304 -18.84 8.36 -13.20
C LEU A 304 -17.67 7.46 -12.74
N CYS A 305 -17.63 7.09 -11.46
CA CYS A 305 -16.60 6.24 -10.88
C CYS A 305 -17.23 5.02 -10.17
N PHE A 306 -16.64 3.84 -10.40
CA PHE A 306 -16.87 2.67 -9.56
C PHE A 306 -16.10 2.81 -8.25
N ILE A 307 -16.68 2.41 -7.13
CA ILE A 307 -15.99 2.24 -5.85
C ILE A 307 -15.44 0.82 -5.78
N HIS A 308 -14.17 0.69 -5.42
CA HIS A 308 -13.54 -0.62 -5.24
C HIS A 308 -13.76 -1.11 -3.79
N PRO A 309 -13.99 -2.42 -3.57
CA PRO A 309 -14.29 -2.96 -2.24
C PRO A 309 -13.15 -2.81 -1.21
N PHE A 310 -11.91 -2.69 -1.67
CA PHE A 310 -10.78 -2.33 -0.81
C PHE A 310 -10.83 -0.85 -0.41
N PRO A 311 -10.91 -0.53 0.91
CA PRO A 311 -10.75 0.82 1.39
C PRO A 311 -9.35 1.37 1.06
N ALA A 312 -9.22 2.68 0.89
CA ALA A 312 -7.95 3.34 0.55
C ALA A 312 -6.89 3.13 1.65
N SER A 313 -7.27 3.15 2.93
CA SER A 313 -6.38 2.84 4.04
C SER A 313 -5.80 1.43 3.95
N PHE A 314 -6.63 0.43 3.62
CA PHE A 314 -6.20 -0.95 3.43
C PHE A 314 -5.36 -1.12 2.16
N TRP A 315 -5.76 -0.47 1.06
CA TRP A 315 -5.01 -0.46 -0.20
C TRP A 315 -3.59 0.13 -0.02
N ARG A 316 -3.43 1.19 0.79
CA ARG A 316 -2.11 1.75 1.13
C ARG A 316 -1.20 0.73 1.83
N LYS A 317 -1.76 -0.21 2.60
CA LYS A 317 -1.02 -1.36 3.18
C LYS A 317 -0.73 -2.41 2.09
N ALA A 318 -1.69 -2.67 1.21
CA ALA A 318 -1.56 -3.66 0.13
C ALA A 318 -0.38 -3.35 -0.82
N VAL A 319 -0.21 -2.08 -1.21
CA VAL A 319 0.91 -1.65 -2.08
C VAL A 319 2.29 -1.88 -1.46
N CYS A 320 2.37 -2.11 -0.14
CA CYS A 320 3.61 -2.40 0.56
C CYS A 320 3.95 -3.90 0.57
N LEU A 321 2.98 -4.79 0.33
CA LEU A 321 3.15 -6.24 0.44
C LEU A 321 4.31 -6.82 -0.38
N PRO A 322 4.51 -6.47 -1.67
CA PRO A 322 5.63 -7.03 -2.44
C PRO A 322 6.99 -6.72 -1.81
N CYS A 323 7.12 -5.53 -1.23
CA CYS A 323 8.34 -5.09 -0.55
C CYS A 323 8.53 -5.80 0.79
N ILE A 324 7.46 -5.90 1.59
CA ILE A 324 7.43 -6.59 2.89
C ILE A 324 7.82 -8.06 2.70
N LEU A 325 7.18 -8.76 1.77
CA LEU A 325 7.42 -10.19 1.53
C LEU A 325 8.83 -10.46 0.99
N TYR A 326 9.31 -9.59 0.09
CA TYR A 326 10.69 -9.67 -0.37
C TYR A 326 11.68 -9.49 0.79
N ARG A 327 11.44 -8.52 1.67
CA ARG A 327 12.32 -8.27 2.82
C ARG A 327 12.25 -9.39 3.85
N LEU A 328 11.05 -9.88 4.14
CA LEU A 328 10.79 -11.01 5.03
C LEU A 328 11.59 -12.23 4.59
N ASN A 329 11.47 -12.66 3.34
CA ASN A 329 12.22 -13.82 2.84
C ASN A 329 13.74 -13.64 2.99
N LEU A 330 14.27 -12.44 2.72
CA LEU A 330 15.70 -12.16 2.90
C LEU A 330 16.14 -12.22 4.37
N LEU A 331 15.33 -11.67 5.28
CA LEU A 331 15.64 -11.69 6.71
C LEU A 331 15.60 -13.12 7.27
N LEU A 332 14.63 -13.93 6.82
CA LEU A 332 14.54 -15.34 7.20
C LEU A 332 15.75 -16.15 6.71
N ILE A 333 16.20 -15.92 5.48
CA ILE A 333 17.42 -16.56 4.95
C ILE A 333 18.68 -16.10 5.71
N ALA A 334 18.75 -14.82 6.06
CA ALA A 334 19.84 -14.30 6.86
C ALA A 334 19.86 -14.94 8.26
N GLU A 335 18.68 -15.14 8.85
CA GLU A 335 18.52 -15.80 10.15
C GLU A 335 18.89 -17.28 10.09
N GLU A 336 18.52 -18.01 9.03
CA GLU A 336 18.97 -19.38 8.79
C GLU A 336 20.50 -19.49 8.70
N LEU A 337 21.13 -18.55 7.99
CA LEU A 337 22.59 -18.50 7.87
C LEU A 337 23.24 -18.19 9.22
N ARG A 338 22.71 -17.20 9.95
CA ARG A 338 23.17 -16.82 11.29
C ARG A 338 23.08 -18.01 12.24
N PHE A 339 21.93 -18.70 12.27
CA PHE A 339 21.72 -19.90 13.07
C PHE A 339 22.71 -21.00 12.74
N LYS A 340 22.96 -21.25 11.44
CA LYS A 340 23.95 -22.25 10.99
C LYS A 340 25.36 -21.91 11.48
N ILE A 341 25.79 -20.65 11.34
CA ILE A 341 27.10 -20.19 11.81
C ILE A 341 27.19 -20.32 13.34
N ALA A 342 26.17 -19.89 14.07
CA ALA A 342 26.14 -19.99 15.53
C ALA A 342 26.23 -21.43 16.02
N LYS A 343 25.56 -22.36 15.34
CA LYS A 343 25.57 -23.78 15.68
C LYS A 343 26.88 -24.48 15.31
N GLU A 344 27.38 -24.29 14.09
CA GLU A 344 28.53 -25.03 13.55
C GLU A 344 29.87 -24.41 13.97
N ALA A 345 29.98 -23.09 13.90
CA ALA A 345 31.22 -22.37 14.25
C ALA A 345 31.27 -21.96 15.73
N LYS A 346 30.16 -22.11 16.49
CA LYS A 346 30.03 -21.68 17.89
C LYS A 346 30.29 -20.18 18.10
N ILE A 347 29.89 -19.36 17.13
CA ILE A 347 30.04 -17.90 17.16
C ILE A 347 28.66 -17.24 17.35
N GLY A 348 28.50 -16.50 18.44
CA GLY A 348 27.25 -15.80 18.76
C GLY A 348 26.22 -16.69 19.48
N VAL A 349 24.97 -16.23 19.50
CA VAL A 349 23.88 -16.86 20.24
C VAL A 349 23.03 -17.73 19.30
N VAL A 350 22.66 -18.96 19.67
CA VAL A 350 21.85 -19.83 18.79
C VAL A 350 20.38 -19.40 18.80
N GLU A 351 19.80 -19.22 19.99
CA GLU A 351 18.42 -18.75 20.19
C GLU A 351 18.45 -17.51 21.08
N LEU A 352 17.70 -16.48 20.69
CA LEU A 352 17.54 -15.29 21.55
C LEU A 352 16.88 -15.68 22.88
N PRO A 353 17.29 -15.05 24.00
CA PRO A 353 16.58 -15.17 25.26
C PRO A 353 15.10 -14.81 25.10
N GLU A 354 14.26 -15.43 25.93
CA GLU A 354 12.82 -15.21 25.87
C GLU A 354 12.48 -13.73 26.11
N GLY A 355 11.69 -13.14 25.22
CA GLY A 355 11.31 -11.72 25.26
C GLY A 355 12.29 -10.76 24.58
N GLU A 356 13.50 -11.20 24.21
CA GLU A 356 14.43 -10.37 23.45
C GLU A 356 14.11 -10.35 21.95
N LYS A 357 14.40 -9.22 21.30
CA LYS A 357 14.28 -9.04 19.86
C LYS A 357 15.59 -8.53 19.28
N TRP A 358 15.86 -8.93 18.05
CA TRP A 358 16.94 -8.32 17.27
C TRP A 358 16.70 -6.81 17.13
N PRO A 359 17.76 -5.99 17.17
CA PRO A 359 17.62 -4.55 16.99
C PRO A 359 16.99 -4.27 15.63
N ARG A 360 16.13 -3.25 15.60
CA ARG A 360 15.48 -2.78 14.37
C ARG A 360 16.53 -2.50 13.31
N LEU A 361 16.29 -3.05 12.13
CA LEU A 361 17.09 -2.81 10.96
C LEU A 361 16.73 -1.45 10.37
N ASP A 362 17.50 -0.46 10.78
CA ASP A 362 17.43 0.91 10.29
C ASP A 362 18.73 1.26 9.56
N PHE A 363 18.60 1.91 8.41
CA PHE A 363 19.73 2.40 7.62
C PHE A 363 20.09 3.85 7.97
N GLY A 364 19.39 4.46 8.94
CA GLY A 364 19.66 5.82 9.41
C GLY A 364 19.30 6.91 8.39
N TRP A 365 18.46 6.59 7.40
CA TRP A 365 18.10 7.55 6.36
C TRP A 365 17.40 8.78 6.94
N SER A 366 16.53 8.62 7.94
CA SER A 366 15.87 9.74 8.59
C SER A 366 16.85 10.65 9.35
N ALA A 367 17.89 10.08 9.97
CA ALA A 367 18.96 10.87 10.60
C ALA A 367 19.76 11.66 9.55
N LEU A 368 20.07 11.05 8.40
CA LEU A 368 20.77 11.72 7.30
C LEU A 368 19.94 12.87 6.69
N VAL A 369 18.63 12.68 6.59
CA VAL A 369 17.69 13.71 6.11
C VAL A 369 17.64 14.88 7.06
N GLU A 370 17.49 14.61 8.36
CA GLU A 370 17.42 15.66 9.37
C GLU A 370 18.74 16.44 9.48
N GLN A 371 19.89 15.75 9.38
CA GLN A 371 21.20 16.41 9.31
C GLN A 371 21.34 17.29 8.06
N SER A 372 20.87 16.81 6.90
CA SER A 372 20.89 17.60 5.65
C SER A 372 19.98 18.84 5.74
N ARG A 373 18.83 18.70 6.42
CA ARG A 373 17.88 19.80 6.65
C ARG A 373 18.50 20.87 7.55
N GLN A 374 19.08 20.47 8.68
CA GLN A 374 19.76 21.39 9.61
C GLN A 374 20.90 22.15 8.92
N GLN A 375 21.72 21.46 8.12
CA GLN A 375 22.77 22.12 7.32
C GLN A 375 22.22 23.14 6.31
N THR A 376 21.07 22.86 5.70
CA THR A 376 20.45 23.78 4.73
C THR A 376 19.91 25.03 5.44
N ILE A 377 19.25 24.87 6.59
CA ILE A 377 18.75 25.97 7.43
C ILE A 377 19.92 26.85 7.89
N GLU A 378 21.01 26.25 8.38
CA GLU A 378 22.20 27.01 8.79
C GLU A 378 22.84 27.80 7.64
N LEU A 379 22.81 27.26 6.41
CA LEU A 379 23.31 27.97 5.22
C LEU A 379 22.39 29.11 4.82
N GLU A 380 21.07 28.93 4.88
CA GLU A 380 20.08 29.97 4.63
C GLU A 380 20.18 31.10 5.66
N GLU A 381 20.28 30.77 6.95
CA GLU A 381 20.48 31.74 8.03
C GLU A 381 21.79 32.52 7.86
N LYS A 382 22.90 31.85 7.50
CA LYS A 382 24.17 32.53 7.20
C LYS A 382 24.07 33.44 5.99
N SER A 383 23.37 33.02 4.93
CA SER A 383 23.16 33.85 3.73
C SER A 383 22.28 35.07 4.00
N ASN A 384 21.22 34.90 4.80
CA ASN A 384 20.35 35.99 5.24
C ASN A 384 21.10 36.96 6.15
N HIS A 385 21.96 36.47 7.04
CA HIS A 385 22.80 37.30 7.89
C HIS A 385 23.86 38.08 7.10
N LEU A 386 24.45 37.49 6.06
CA LEU A 386 25.36 38.17 5.12
C LEU A 386 24.65 39.24 4.29
N ASN A 387 23.44 38.96 3.82
CA ASN A 387 22.61 39.94 3.10
C ASN A 387 22.16 41.11 4.01
N HIS A 388 21.95 40.84 5.30
CA HIS A 388 21.60 41.87 6.28
C HIS A 388 22.78 42.77 6.68
N ILE A 389 24.01 42.26 6.58
CA ILE A 389 25.24 43.04 6.78
C ILE A 389 25.54 43.89 5.54
N SER A 390 25.44 43.31 4.33
CA SER A 390 25.63 44.01 3.05
C SER A 390 24.62 45.16 2.80
N SER A 391 23.44 45.09 3.39
CA SER A 391 22.42 46.16 3.32
C SER A 391 22.64 47.28 4.34
N LYS A 392 23.44 47.07 5.40
CA LYS A 392 23.83 48.13 6.34
C LYS A 392 25.04 48.93 5.87
N ASP A 393 25.91 48.34 5.03
CA ASP A 393 27.08 49.04 4.45
C ASP A 393 26.74 49.89 3.21
N LYS A 394 25.45 50.01 2.84
CA LYS A 394 24.95 50.82 1.72
C LYS A 394 24.09 52.02 2.14
N GLN A 395 24.08 52.40 3.43
CA GLN A 395 23.43 53.62 3.91
C GLN A 395 24.44 54.71 4.24
#